data_AF-A0A536WHR1-F1
#
_entry.id   AF-A0A536WHR1-F1
#
_cell.length_a   1.000
_cell.length_b   1.000
_cell.length_c   1.000
_cell.angle_alpha   90.00
_cell.angle_beta   90.00
_cell.angle_gamma   90.00
#
_symmetry.space_group_name_H-M   'P 1'
#
loop_
_entity.id
_entity.type
_entity.pdbx_description
1 polymer ?
#
loop_
_entity_poly.entity_id
_entity_poly.type
_entity_poly.pdbx_seq_one_letter_code
_entity_poly.pdbx_strand_id
1 'polypeptide(L)'
;NHIPYRGNSDAIQALLGNQVQLFFPSTAEALSLAKSGKVRLLGVTSEERVPVLPDVPTMKELGFAQFNPRLWYAFLAPAKTPANVVSGLHDAFAKATMDASVQKQLTALGFTTELKDSAAVSAFMKSEAARWGKVIKDNNIKAGS
;
A
#
# COMPACT_ATOMS: atom_id res chain seq x y z
N ASN A 1 -16.05 7.86 -13.21
CA ASN A 1 -16.96 7.89 -12.04
C ASN A 1 -16.41 6.98 -10.96
N HIS A 2 -16.04 7.54 -9.80
CA HIS A 2 -15.61 6.76 -8.63
C HIS A 2 -16.83 6.47 -7.75
N ILE A 3 -16.98 5.23 -7.29
CA ILE A 3 -18.04 4.83 -6.36
C ILE A 3 -17.37 4.52 -5.01
N PRO A 4 -17.53 5.39 -3.99
CA PRO A 4 -16.91 5.15 -2.69
C PRO A 4 -17.63 4.02 -1.95
N TYR A 5 -16.86 3.10 -1.38
CA TYR A 5 -17.35 2.06 -0.47
C TYR A 5 -16.79 2.30 0.94
N ARG A 6 -17.50 1.83 1.97
CA ARG A 6 -17.10 2.01 3.38
C ARG A 6 -15.84 1.22 3.75
N GLY A 7 -15.50 0.22 2.94
CA GLY A 7 -14.27 -0.56 3.06
C GLY A 7 -14.12 -1.54 1.92
N ASN A 8 -13.00 -2.26 1.93
CA ASN A 8 -12.64 -3.17 0.84
C ASN A 8 -13.63 -4.33 0.70
N SER A 9 -14.20 -4.85 1.80
CA SER A 9 -15.17 -5.95 1.74
C SER A 9 -16.41 -5.60 0.90
N ASP A 10 -16.96 -4.40 1.06
CA ASP A 10 -18.12 -3.93 0.28
C ASP A 10 -17.73 -3.75 -1.20
N ALA A 11 -16.56 -3.18 -1.47
CA ALA A 11 -16.06 -2.99 -2.84
C ALA A 11 -15.80 -4.33 -3.55
N ILE A 12 -15.29 -5.33 -2.83
CA ILE A 12 -15.08 -6.69 -3.35
C ILE A 12 -16.42 -7.34 -3.70
N GLN A 13 -17.42 -7.24 -2.82
CA GLN A 13 -18.75 -7.77 -3.13
C GLN A 13 -19.35 -7.10 -4.36
N ALA A 14 -19.23 -5.78 -4.48
CA ALA A 14 -19.68 -5.04 -5.65
C ALA A 14 -18.95 -5.46 -6.94
N LEU A 15 -17.63 -5.71 -6.86
CA LEU A 15 -16.84 -6.20 -7.98
C LEU A 15 -17.31 -7.60 -8.41
N LEU A 16 -17.46 -8.52 -7.45
CA LEU A 16 -17.89 -9.89 -7.71
C LEU A 16 -19.35 -9.98 -8.17
N GLY A 17 -20.18 -9.03 -7.75
CA GLY A 17 -21.56 -8.84 -8.20
C GLY A 17 -21.69 -8.01 -9.48
N ASN A 18 -20.57 -7.65 -10.13
CA ASN A 18 -20.51 -6.86 -11.37
C ASN A 18 -21.14 -5.45 -11.29
N GLN A 19 -21.29 -4.92 -10.07
CA GLN A 19 -21.73 -3.53 -9.83
C GLN A 19 -20.63 -2.52 -10.15
N VAL A 20 -19.37 -2.93 -10.01
CA VAL A 20 -18.19 -2.19 -10.46
C VAL A 20 -17.30 -3.10 -11.30
N GLN A 21 -16.55 -2.50 -12.24
CA GLN A 21 -15.71 -3.24 -13.19
C GLN A 21 -14.23 -3.23 -12.82
N LEU A 22 -13.83 -2.32 -11.93
CA LEU A 22 -12.45 -2.11 -11.52
C LEU A 22 -12.39 -1.81 -10.02
N PHE A 23 -11.40 -2.36 -9.34
CA PHE A 23 -11.10 -2.09 -7.95
C PHE A 23 -9.58 -2.07 -7.75
N PHE A 24 -9.11 -1.26 -6.79
CA PHE A 24 -7.70 -1.20 -6.35
C PHE A 24 -7.57 -1.83 -4.95
N PRO A 25 -7.51 -3.18 -4.85
CA PRO A 25 -7.31 -3.89 -3.58
C PRO A 25 -5.86 -3.76 -3.06
N SER A 26 -5.64 -4.16 -1.80
CA SER A 26 -4.29 -4.50 -1.34
C SER A 26 -3.75 -5.75 -2.07
N THR A 27 -2.43 -5.94 -2.07
CA THR A 27 -1.81 -7.11 -2.70
C THR A 27 -2.31 -8.45 -2.12
N ALA A 28 -2.52 -8.52 -0.80
CA ALA A 28 -3.02 -9.72 -0.14
C ALA A 28 -4.45 -10.08 -0.58
N GLU A 29 -5.33 -9.08 -0.67
CA GLU A 29 -6.69 -9.25 -1.18
C GLU A 29 -6.68 -9.63 -2.66
N ALA A 30 -5.86 -8.96 -3.48
CA ALA A 30 -5.68 -9.29 -4.89
C ALA A 30 -5.27 -10.75 -5.09
N LEU A 31 -4.32 -11.25 -4.29
CA LEU A 31 -3.86 -12.63 -4.34
C LEU A 31 -4.98 -13.63 -3.99
N SER A 32 -5.79 -13.31 -2.96
CA SER A 32 -6.94 -14.13 -2.57
C SER A 32 -8.00 -14.18 -3.68
N LEU A 33 -8.34 -13.03 -4.26
CA LEU A 33 -9.33 -12.91 -5.32
C LEU A 33 -8.86 -13.58 -6.63
N ALA A 34 -7.59 -13.42 -6.99
CA ALA A 34 -7.03 -14.06 -8.18
C ALA A 34 -7.06 -15.59 -8.05
N LYS A 35 -6.74 -16.14 -6.87
CA LYS A 35 -6.83 -17.58 -6.60
C LYS A 35 -8.25 -18.12 -6.72
N SER A 36 -9.27 -17.29 -6.48
CA SER A 36 -10.66 -17.72 -6.65
C SER A 36 -11.10 -17.78 -8.13
N GLY A 37 -10.28 -17.30 -9.07
CA GLY A 37 -10.58 -17.27 -10.52
C GLY A 37 -11.69 -16.32 -10.91
N LYS A 38 -12.17 -15.45 -9.99
CA LYS A 38 -13.31 -14.55 -10.23
C LYS A 38 -12.91 -13.16 -10.71
N VAL A 39 -11.63 -12.84 -10.64
CA VAL A 39 -11.08 -11.55 -11.08
C VAL A 39 -9.87 -11.76 -11.96
N ARG A 40 -9.57 -10.75 -12.78
CA ARG A 40 -8.35 -10.68 -13.57
C ARG A 40 -7.49 -9.55 -13.03
N LEU A 41 -6.24 -9.85 -12.69
CA LEU A 41 -5.27 -8.83 -12.31
C LEU A 41 -4.79 -8.09 -13.57
N LEU A 42 -4.84 -6.76 -13.54
CA LEU A 42 -4.50 -5.92 -14.70
C LEU A 42 -3.10 -5.32 -14.61
N GLY A 43 -2.66 -4.97 -13.41
CA GLY A 43 -1.36 -4.38 -13.16
C GLY A 43 -1.14 -4.12 -11.67
N VAL A 44 0.12 -4.01 -11.26
CA VAL A 44 0.50 -3.54 -9.93
C VAL A 44 0.90 -2.07 -9.98
N THR A 45 0.54 -1.32 -8.94
CA THR A 45 0.84 0.13 -8.85
C THR A 45 2.19 0.43 -8.20
N SER A 46 2.93 -0.60 -7.77
CA SER A 46 4.32 -0.48 -7.35
C SER A 46 5.24 -0.16 -8.52
N GLU A 47 6.40 0.43 -8.22
CA GLU A 47 7.41 0.77 -9.23
C GLU A 47 8.01 -0.48 -9.90
N GLU A 48 8.08 -1.56 -9.14
CA GLU A 48 8.57 -2.87 -9.57
C GLU A 48 7.49 -3.94 -9.38
N ARG A 49 7.63 -5.07 -10.08
CA ARG A 49 6.71 -6.19 -9.91
C ARG A 49 6.80 -6.75 -8.50
N VAL A 50 5.68 -7.19 -7.96
CA VAL A 50 5.66 -7.78 -6.62
C VAL A 50 6.05 -9.26 -6.73
N PRO A 51 6.97 -9.79 -5.90
CA PRO A 51 7.44 -11.18 -6.00
C PRO A 51 6.34 -12.24 -5.95
N VAL A 52 5.24 -11.98 -5.24
CA VAL A 52 4.08 -12.88 -5.16
C VAL A 52 3.14 -12.79 -6.36
N LEU A 53 3.35 -11.84 -7.27
CA LEU A 53 2.60 -11.61 -8.51
C LEU A 53 3.58 -11.34 -9.68
N PRO A 54 4.52 -12.25 -9.97
CA PRO A 54 5.62 -11.97 -10.91
C PRO A 54 5.16 -11.76 -12.36
N ASP A 55 4.00 -12.31 -12.72
CA ASP A 55 3.42 -12.22 -14.06
C ASP A 55 2.56 -10.97 -14.26
N VAL A 56 2.26 -10.23 -13.19
CA VAL A 56 1.43 -9.02 -13.26
C VAL A 56 2.32 -7.81 -13.56
N PRO A 57 2.10 -7.10 -14.68
CA PRO A 57 2.95 -6.00 -15.07
C PRO A 57 2.79 -4.79 -14.15
N THR A 58 3.79 -3.93 -14.10
CA THR A 58 3.66 -2.64 -13.42
C THR A 58 2.89 -1.65 -14.30
N MET A 59 2.28 -0.65 -13.69
CA MET A 59 1.65 0.45 -14.45
C MET A 59 2.67 1.20 -15.32
N LYS A 60 3.94 1.24 -14.91
CA LYS A 60 5.05 1.77 -15.71
C LYS A 60 5.31 0.95 -16.97
N GLU A 61 5.33 -0.38 -16.87
CA GLU A 61 5.47 -1.29 -18.02
C GLU A 61 4.29 -1.17 -19.00
N LEU A 62 3.11 -0.81 -18.48
CA LEU A 62 1.90 -0.53 -19.27
C LEU A 62 1.86 0.88 -19.88
N GLY A 63 2.92 1.69 -19.74
CA GLY A 63 3.02 3.03 -20.32
C GLY A 63 2.55 4.18 -19.39
N PHE A 64 2.14 3.88 -18.15
CA PHE A 64 1.70 4.87 -17.16
C PHE A 64 2.80 5.15 -16.13
N ALA A 65 3.94 5.66 -16.58
CA ALA A 65 5.15 5.83 -15.75
C ALA A 65 4.95 6.70 -14.49
N GLN A 66 3.98 7.64 -14.50
CA GLN A 66 3.67 8.51 -13.37
C GLN A 66 2.59 7.93 -12.43
N PHE A 67 2.01 6.77 -12.76
CA PHE A 67 0.98 6.12 -11.97
C PHE A 67 1.61 5.08 -11.04
N ASN A 68 2.11 5.54 -9.89
CA ASN A 68 2.75 4.69 -8.89
C ASN A 68 2.18 4.87 -7.46
N PRO A 69 0.85 4.90 -7.26
CA PRO A 69 0.31 4.97 -5.91
C PRO A 69 0.68 3.70 -5.13
N ARG A 70 1.43 3.86 -4.02
CA ARG A 70 1.81 2.76 -3.13
C ARG A 70 1.07 2.88 -1.82
N LEU A 71 0.55 1.75 -1.34
CA LEU A 71 0.07 1.60 0.02
C LEU A 71 1.28 1.38 0.93
N TRP A 72 1.42 2.18 1.98
CA TRP A 72 2.53 2.10 2.92
C TRP A 72 2.02 2.16 4.35
N TYR A 73 2.82 1.61 5.25
CA TYR A 73 2.55 1.56 6.69
C TYR A 73 3.77 2.04 7.45
N ALA A 74 3.55 2.77 8.53
CA ALA A 74 4.60 3.21 9.43
C ALA A 74 4.13 3.08 10.89
N PHE A 75 5.07 2.78 11.78
CA PHE A 75 4.82 2.82 13.21
C PHE A 75 5.00 4.24 13.72
N LEU A 76 4.01 4.71 14.49
CA LEU A 76 4.01 6.04 15.07
C LEU A 76 3.87 5.94 16.59
N ALA A 77 4.49 6.88 17.29
CA ALA A 77 4.35 7.05 18.73
C ALA A 77 3.83 8.46 19.02
N PRO A 78 3.24 8.72 20.20
CA PRO A 78 2.85 10.08 20.60
C PRO A 78 3.98 11.09 20.47
N ALA A 79 3.67 12.33 20.11
CA ALA A 79 4.66 13.37 19.80
C ALA A 79 5.64 13.69 20.95
N LYS A 80 5.25 13.40 22.19
CA LYS A 80 6.06 13.63 23.41
C LYS A 80 6.73 12.35 23.94
N THR A 81 6.74 11.27 23.17
CA THR A 81 7.43 10.03 23.55
C THR A 81 8.92 10.32 23.75
N PRO A 82 9.52 9.95 24.91
CA PRO A 82 10.94 10.17 25.17
C PRO A 82 11.85 9.54 24.11
N ALA A 83 12.95 10.22 23.76
CA ALA A 83 13.85 9.79 22.69
C ALA A 83 14.45 8.39 22.92
N ASN A 84 14.76 8.03 24.18
CA ASN A 84 15.24 6.70 24.52
C ASN A 84 14.20 5.61 24.25
N VAL A 85 12.91 5.90 24.46
CA VAL A 85 11.82 4.96 24.13
C VAL A 85 11.67 4.81 22.62
N VAL A 86 11.75 5.92 21.86
CA VAL A 86 11.72 5.87 20.39
C VAL A 86 12.89 5.05 19.84
N SER A 87 14.10 5.25 20.37
CA SER A 87 15.27 4.46 20.00
C SER A 87 15.08 2.98 20.30
N GLY A 88 14.59 2.64 21.50
CA GLY A 88 14.34 1.24 21.87
C GLY A 88 13.29 0.56 20.98
N LEU A 89 12.24 1.29 20.60
CA LEU A 89 11.24 0.80 19.64
C LEU A 89 11.86 0.59 18.25
N HIS A 90 12.68 1.55 17.78
CA HIS A 90 13.38 1.41 16.50
C HIS A 90 14.25 0.15 16.48
N ASP A 91 15.05 -0.09 17.51
CA ASP A 91 15.91 -1.27 17.60
C ASP A 91 15.10 -2.58 17.63
N ALA A 92 13.97 -2.58 18.33
CA ALA A 92 13.06 -3.73 18.37
C ALA A 92 12.44 -4.01 17.00
N PHE A 93 11.97 -2.96 16.31
CA PHE A 93 11.43 -3.10 14.95
C PHE A 93 12.49 -3.54 13.96
N ALA A 94 13.70 -2.98 14.03
CA ALA A 94 14.84 -3.38 13.19
C ALA A 94 15.12 -4.88 13.32
N LYS A 95 15.23 -5.38 14.56
CA LYS A 95 15.40 -6.81 14.85
C LYS A 95 14.26 -7.65 14.28
N ALA A 96 13.01 -7.24 14.50
CA ALA A 96 11.84 -7.96 13.99
C ALA A 96 11.81 -8.00 12.45
N THR A 97 12.13 -6.90 11.76
CA THR A 97 12.21 -6.89 10.29
C THR A 97 13.36 -7.71 9.72
N MET A 98 14.38 -8.02 10.51
CA MET A 98 15.47 -8.92 10.11
C MET A 98 15.17 -10.39 10.43
N ASP A 99 14.14 -10.68 11.22
CA ASP A 99 13.73 -12.05 11.50
C ASP A 99 13.12 -12.71 10.25
N ALA A 100 13.66 -13.88 9.89
CA ALA A 100 13.26 -14.59 8.68
C ALA A 100 11.79 -15.03 8.70
N SER A 101 11.22 -15.35 9.86
CA SER A 101 9.81 -15.74 9.97
C SER A 101 8.89 -14.54 9.72
N VAL A 102 9.26 -13.36 10.24
CA VAL A 102 8.55 -12.10 10.00
C VAL A 102 8.65 -11.68 8.53
N GLN A 103 9.85 -11.70 7.96
CA GLN A 103 10.05 -11.38 6.53
C GLN A 103 9.23 -12.30 5.63
N LYS A 104 9.21 -13.60 5.93
CA LYS A 104 8.42 -14.58 5.18
C LYS A 104 6.92 -14.28 5.24
N GLN A 105 6.39 -13.96 6.42
CA GLN A 105 4.97 -13.62 6.57
C GLN A 105 4.61 -12.33 5.83
N LEU A 106 5.43 -11.28 5.95
CA LEU A 106 5.21 -10.01 5.27
C LEU A 106 5.29 -10.17 3.75
N THR A 107 6.28 -10.90 3.25
CA THR A 107 6.43 -11.19 1.82
C THR A 107 5.25 -12.00 1.29
N ALA A 108 4.73 -12.98 2.05
CA ALA A 108 3.56 -13.77 1.67
C ALA A 108 2.27 -12.93 1.55
N LEU A 109 2.20 -11.81 2.27
CA LEU A 109 1.14 -10.81 2.17
C LEU A 109 1.40 -9.77 1.08
N GLY A 110 2.54 -9.83 0.39
CA GLY A 110 2.93 -8.92 -0.67
C GLY A 110 3.55 -7.61 -0.17
N PHE A 111 4.02 -7.57 1.08
CA PHE A 111 4.76 -6.43 1.62
C PHE A 111 6.24 -6.51 1.28
N THR A 112 6.83 -5.36 1.00
CA THR A 112 8.28 -5.11 1.04
C THR A 112 8.60 -4.35 2.31
N THR A 113 9.57 -4.82 3.09
CA THR A 113 9.98 -4.14 4.31
C THR A 113 11.10 -3.15 4.01
N GLU A 114 10.95 -1.92 4.50
CA GLU A 114 11.98 -0.90 4.42
C GLU A 114 12.31 -0.43 5.84
N LEU A 115 13.50 -0.76 6.33
CA LEU A 115 13.98 -0.22 7.59
C LEU A 115 14.46 1.22 7.36
N LYS A 116 13.77 2.16 7.99
CA LYS A 116 14.11 3.60 7.96
C LYS A 116 14.27 4.10 9.39
N ASP A 117 15.16 5.07 9.60
CA ASP A 117 15.20 5.79 10.86
C ASP A 117 13.99 6.74 11.00
N SER A 118 13.79 7.29 12.20
CA SER A 118 12.65 8.15 12.50
C SER A 118 12.61 9.44 11.66
N ALA A 119 13.79 10.00 11.31
CA ALA A 119 13.87 11.21 10.50
C ALA A 119 13.49 10.92 9.04
N ALA A 120 13.94 9.80 8.49
CA ALA A 120 13.62 9.32 7.16
C ALA A 120 12.12 8.98 7.02
N VAL A 121 11.50 8.33 8.03
CA VAL A 121 10.05 8.12 8.05
C VAL A 121 9.30 9.47 8.08
N SER A 122 9.75 10.42 8.90
CA SER A 122 9.15 11.75 8.98
C SER A 122 9.25 12.52 7.65
N ALA A 123 10.40 12.45 6.98
CA ALA A 123 10.60 13.06 5.66
C ALA A 123 9.71 12.40 4.60
N PHE A 124 9.62 11.07 4.61
CA PHE A 124 8.77 10.31 3.71
C PHE A 124 7.28 10.70 3.87
N MET A 125 6.78 10.75 5.10
CA MET A 125 5.39 11.17 5.37
C MET A 125 5.09 12.58 4.86
N LYS A 126 6.02 13.52 5.05
CA LYS A 126 5.88 14.90 4.52
C LYS A 126 5.83 14.90 2.99
N SER A 127 6.67 14.09 2.35
CA SER A 127 6.71 13.98 0.88
C SER A 127 5.42 13.39 0.32
N GLU A 128 4.85 12.37 0.97
CA GLU A 128 3.58 11.76 0.58
C GLU A 128 2.42 12.74 0.79
N ALA A 129 2.39 13.47 1.91
CA ALA A 129 1.40 14.50 2.16
C ALA A 129 1.43 15.61 1.09
N ALA A 130 2.62 16.06 0.68
CA ALA A 130 2.77 17.03 -0.39
C ALA A 130 2.30 16.48 -1.75
N ARG A 131 2.72 15.26 -2.10
CA ARG A 131 2.33 14.59 -3.36
C ARG A 131 0.83 14.44 -3.46
N TRP A 132 0.18 13.86 -2.45
CA TRP A 132 -1.27 13.65 -2.45
C TRP A 132 -2.05 14.96 -2.35
N GLY A 133 -1.54 15.95 -1.60
CA GLY A 133 -2.14 17.29 -1.58
C GLY A 133 -2.17 17.95 -2.96
N LYS A 134 -1.12 17.77 -3.77
CA LYS A 134 -1.11 18.23 -5.17
C LYS A 134 -2.12 17.46 -6.02
N VAL A 135 -2.15 16.12 -5.94
CA VAL A 135 -3.11 15.29 -6.70
C VAL A 135 -4.56 15.70 -6.39
N ILE A 136 -4.90 15.89 -5.12
CA ILE A 136 -6.25 16.31 -4.69
C ILE A 136 -6.63 17.65 -5.31
N LYS A 137 -5.73 18.64 -5.25
CA LYS A 137 -5.97 19.99 -5.79
C LYS A 137 -6.10 19.98 -7.31
N ASP A 138 -5.16 19.36 -8.00
CA ASP A 138 -5.12 19.33 -9.48
C ASP A 138 -6.34 18.63 -10.08
N ASN A 139 -6.90 17.64 -9.36
CA ASN A 139 -8.03 16.84 -9.84
C ASN A 139 -9.37 17.23 -9.19
N ASN A 140 -9.40 18.30 -8.39
CA ASN A 140 -10.60 18.78 -7.67
C ASN A 140 -11.32 17.66 -6.89
N ILE A 141 -10.53 16.78 -6.24
CA ILE A 141 -11.06 15.66 -5.47
C ILE A 141 -11.62 16.20 -4.16
N LYS A 142 -12.86 15.81 -3.84
CA LYS A 142 -13.53 16.16 -2.59
C LYS A 142 -13.83 14.91 -1.80
N ALA A 143 -13.74 14.99 -0.47
CA ALA A 143 -14.27 13.95 0.38
C ALA A 143 -15.77 13.80 0.07
N GLY A 144 -16.21 12.57 -0.22
CA GLY A 144 -17.64 12.29 -0.33
C GLY A 144 -18.30 12.60 1.02
N SER A 145 -19.37 13.40 0.99
CA SER A 145 -20.29 13.56 2.11
C SER A 145 -21.06 12.27 2.37
#